data_AF-A0A842LL48-F1
#
_entry.id   AF-A0A842LL48-F1
#
_cell.length_a   1.000
_cell.length_b   1.000
_cell.length_c   1.000
_cell.angle_alpha   90.00
_cell.angle_beta   90.00
_cell.angle_gamma   90.00
#
_symmetry.space_group_name_H-M   'P 1'
#
loop_
_entity.id
_entity.type
_entity.pdbx_description
1 polymer ?
#
loop_
_entity_poly.entity_id
_entity_poly.type
_entity_poly.pdbx_seq_one_letter_code
_entity_poly.pdbx_strand_id
1 'polypeptide(L)'
;MISAASFAFGASFSARGVADPQGWIWLCGDVDQALWQFFDLSWEGSHFVVELAVQTRNWQTPPPASLPVTVYFFTFSSSLTRRVLLQRVGETGSYVAYFGQTLLARRELQIGSYLGVKLSINASEVEIGVHPSSVSVKGERSFISAPAIGTDAGGPWVPSITEPVVQRIQSSPTWTFRECSGKDDAPYVSPGTYLGELGWPGPGHPVDAQDWLRVNLKSGQTLEVRISSPNPVLLRVMDPLGREIGRVEGAGQLGLMCQATTTGSYHFCISVREGTPLFTYSIDITIRR
;
A
#
# COMPACT_ATOMS: atom_id res chain seq x y z
N MET A 1 19.27 -15.93 11.09
CA MET A 1 18.97 -15.33 9.77
C MET A 1 17.45 -15.16 9.73
N ILE A 2 16.94 -13.96 9.97
CA ILE A 2 15.50 -13.69 9.97
C ILE A 2 15.12 -13.45 8.50
N SER A 3 14.40 -14.40 7.90
CA SER A 3 13.89 -14.27 6.54
C SER A 3 12.81 -13.20 6.52
N ALA A 4 12.97 -12.17 5.68
CA ALA A 4 11.98 -11.13 5.48
C ALA A 4 10.66 -11.75 5.01
N ALA A 5 9.52 -11.22 5.48
CA ALA A 5 8.21 -11.63 4.99
C ALA A 5 8.17 -11.47 3.46
N SER A 6 8.02 -12.58 2.74
CA SER A 6 7.98 -12.58 1.28
C SER A 6 6.56 -12.20 0.82
N PHE A 7 6.40 -10.97 0.34
CA PHE A 7 5.20 -10.53 -0.34
C PHE A 7 5.39 -10.71 -1.85
N ALA A 8 4.47 -11.40 -2.50
CA ALA A 8 4.45 -11.51 -3.96
C ALA A 8 3.20 -10.82 -4.50
N PHE A 9 3.42 -9.77 -5.29
CA PHE A 9 2.40 -9.22 -6.19
C PHE A 9 2.43 -10.00 -7.52
N GLY A 10 1.34 -9.95 -8.29
CA GLY A 10 1.25 -10.67 -9.56
C GLY A 10 2.43 -10.31 -10.45
N ALA A 11 3.25 -11.32 -10.77
CA ALA A 11 4.41 -11.16 -11.65
C ALA A 11 3.97 -10.92 -13.11
N SER A 12 2.80 -11.44 -13.48
CA SER A 12 2.07 -11.01 -14.66
C SER A 12 0.59 -10.83 -14.34
N PHE A 13 -0.04 -9.91 -15.06
CA PHE A 13 -1.48 -9.66 -15.01
C PHE A 13 -2.01 -9.53 -16.43
N SER A 14 -3.14 -10.18 -16.69
CA SER A 14 -3.90 -10.01 -17.93
C SER A 14 -5.39 -10.03 -17.61
N ALA A 15 -6.16 -9.15 -18.22
CA ALA A 15 -7.60 -9.16 -18.12
C ALA A 15 -8.22 -8.76 -19.45
N ARG A 16 -9.45 -9.25 -19.70
CA ARG A 16 -10.27 -8.84 -20.85
C ARG A 16 -11.33 -7.88 -20.34
N GLY A 17 -11.22 -6.61 -20.72
CA GLY A 17 -12.13 -5.56 -20.28
C GLY A 17 -11.68 -4.18 -20.76
N VAL A 18 -12.41 -3.14 -20.37
CA VAL A 18 -12.06 -1.74 -20.71
C VAL A 18 -11.24 -1.14 -19.58
N ALA A 19 -10.02 -0.71 -19.88
CA ALA A 19 -9.18 0.00 -18.92
C ALA A 19 -9.63 1.46 -18.78
N ASP A 20 -9.68 1.97 -17.54
CA ASP A 20 -9.92 3.38 -17.25
C ASP A 20 -8.60 4.18 -17.07
N PRO A 21 -8.66 5.51 -16.92
CA PRO A 21 -7.47 6.34 -16.73
C PRO A 21 -6.66 6.04 -15.46
N GLN A 22 -7.25 5.38 -14.47
CA GLN A 22 -6.60 4.99 -13.22
C GLN A 22 -5.97 3.58 -13.31
N GLY A 23 -6.12 2.90 -14.46
CA GLY A 23 -5.55 1.57 -14.70
C GLY A 23 -6.44 0.41 -14.27
N TRP A 24 -7.67 0.68 -13.82
CA TRP A 24 -8.64 -0.38 -13.52
C TRP A 24 -9.20 -0.95 -14.82
N ILE A 25 -9.21 -2.28 -14.94
CA ILE A 25 -9.84 -2.99 -16.05
C ILE A 25 -11.23 -3.44 -15.62
N TRP A 26 -12.24 -2.90 -16.27
CA TRP A 26 -13.65 -3.17 -15.98
C TRP A 26 -14.11 -4.40 -16.77
N LEU A 27 -14.51 -5.43 -16.02
CA LEU A 27 -15.03 -6.71 -16.53
C LEU A 27 -16.56 -6.64 -16.58
N CYS A 28 -17.15 -7.00 -17.72
CA CYS A 28 -18.58 -6.93 -17.97
C CYS A 28 -19.10 -8.27 -18.54
N GLY A 29 -19.90 -9.00 -17.74
CA GLY A 29 -20.52 -10.26 -18.14
C GLY A 29 -19.63 -11.50 -18.04
N ASP A 30 -20.15 -12.63 -18.53
CA ASP A 30 -19.62 -13.97 -18.24
C ASP A 30 -18.37 -14.37 -19.04
N VAL A 31 -18.02 -13.60 -20.08
CA VAL A 31 -16.89 -13.89 -20.97
C VAL A 31 -15.59 -13.25 -20.48
N ASP A 32 -15.71 -12.24 -19.64
CA ASP A 32 -14.58 -11.49 -19.13
C ASP A 32 -13.91 -12.22 -17.95
N GLN A 33 -12.59 -12.32 -18.04
CA GLN A 33 -11.77 -12.98 -17.05
C GLN A 33 -10.53 -12.14 -16.77
N ALA A 34 -10.07 -12.20 -15.52
CA ALA A 34 -8.80 -11.64 -15.10
C ALA A 34 -7.91 -12.74 -14.54
N LEU A 35 -6.64 -12.71 -14.91
CA LEU A 35 -5.63 -13.69 -14.56
C LEU A 35 -4.41 -12.97 -13.99
N TRP A 36 -4.05 -13.37 -12.77
CA TRP A 36 -2.79 -13.05 -12.12
C TRP A 36 -1.93 -14.30 -12.08
N GLN A 37 -0.66 -14.17 -12.43
CA GLN A 37 0.30 -15.26 -12.30
C GLN A 37 1.41 -14.86 -11.35
N PHE A 38 1.74 -15.75 -10.44
CA PHE A 38 2.77 -15.60 -9.44
C PHE A 38 3.84 -16.65 -9.69
N PHE A 39 5.10 -16.21 -9.69
CA PHE A 39 6.28 -17.07 -9.78
C PHE A 39 7.11 -16.93 -8.50
N ASP A 40 8.02 -17.86 -8.28
CA ASP A 40 8.96 -17.87 -7.16
C ASP A 40 8.30 -17.70 -5.79
N LEU A 41 7.12 -18.29 -5.62
CA LEU A 41 6.45 -18.32 -4.32
C LEU A 41 7.36 -19.00 -3.29
N SER A 42 7.48 -18.37 -2.11
CA SER A 42 8.25 -18.93 -0.99
C SER A 42 7.81 -20.37 -0.71
N TRP A 43 8.74 -21.23 -0.30
CA TRP A 43 8.49 -22.63 0.07
C TRP A 43 8.16 -22.80 1.56
N GLU A 44 8.23 -21.71 2.34
CA GLU A 44 8.04 -21.78 3.77
C GLU A 44 6.55 -21.82 4.16
N GLY A 45 6.20 -22.70 5.10
CA GLY A 45 4.85 -22.84 5.64
C GLY A 45 3.95 -23.83 4.91
N SER A 46 2.79 -24.09 5.49
CA SER A 46 1.80 -25.08 5.07
C SER A 46 0.64 -24.48 4.25
N HIS A 47 0.47 -23.16 4.33
CA HIS A 47 -0.63 -22.42 3.70
C HIS A 47 -0.13 -21.11 3.05
N PHE A 48 -0.94 -20.60 2.11
CA PHE A 48 -0.90 -19.23 1.61
C PHE A 48 -2.20 -18.50 1.94
N VAL A 49 -2.13 -17.20 2.19
CA VAL A 49 -3.29 -16.31 2.00
C VAL A 49 -3.27 -15.83 0.57
N VAL A 50 -4.42 -15.90 -0.07
CA VAL A 50 -4.69 -15.08 -1.24
C VAL A 50 -5.67 -14.00 -0.83
N GLU A 51 -5.24 -12.75 -0.92
CA GLU A 51 -6.09 -11.58 -0.75
C GLU A 51 -6.61 -11.15 -2.12
N LEU A 52 -7.87 -10.76 -2.17
CA LEU A 52 -8.53 -10.30 -3.39
C LEU A 52 -9.30 -9.02 -3.07
N ALA A 53 -9.12 -8.01 -3.92
CA ALA A 53 -10.03 -6.89 -3.97
C ALA A 53 -10.39 -6.43 -5.35
N VAL A 54 -11.58 -5.89 -5.40
CA VAL A 54 -12.22 -5.43 -6.61
C VAL A 54 -12.95 -4.14 -6.30
N GLN A 55 -13.08 -3.32 -7.34
CA GLN A 55 -14.07 -2.26 -7.35
C GLN A 55 -15.28 -2.72 -8.13
N THR A 56 -16.42 -2.10 -7.86
CA THR A 56 -17.64 -2.34 -8.61
C THR A 56 -18.32 -1.02 -8.89
N ARG A 57 -19.08 -0.96 -9.97
CA ARG A 57 -19.93 0.19 -10.33
C ARG A 57 -21.25 -0.29 -10.93
N ASN A 58 -22.20 0.64 -11.08
CA ASN A 58 -23.54 0.37 -11.61
C ASN A 58 -24.42 -0.52 -10.72
N TRP A 59 -24.19 -0.51 -9.40
CA TRP A 59 -25.10 -1.16 -8.46
C TRP A 59 -26.47 -0.48 -8.41
N GLN A 60 -27.52 -1.27 -8.20
CA GLN A 60 -28.77 -0.75 -7.66
C GLN A 60 -28.53 -0.28 -6.22
N THR A 61 -29.02 0.92 -5.87
CA THR A 61 -28.83 1.48 -4.53
C THR A 61 -29.81 0.84 -3.54
N PRO A 62 -29.35 0.30 -2.40
CA PRO A 62 -27.97 0.27 -1.91
C PRO A 62 -27.15 -0.92 -2.44
N PRO A 63 -25.83 -0.75 -2.64
CA PRO A 63 -24.93 -1.86 -2.94
C PRO A 63 -24.93 -2.92 -1.83
N PRO A 64 -24.77 -4.23 -2.15
CA PRO A 64 -24.81 -5.29 -1.16
C PRO A 64 -23.62 -5.22 -0.20
N ALA A 65 -23.82 -5.66 1.04
CA ALA A 65 -22.75 -5.70 2.04
C ALA A 65 -21.62 -6.70 1.70
N SER A 66 -21.92 -7.69 0.86
CA SER A 66 -20.94 -8.68 0.41
C SER A 66 -21.14 -9.05 -1.06
N LEU A 67 -20.05 -9.46 -1.70
CA LEU A 67 -19.97 -9.81 -3.11
C LEU A 67 -19.36 -11.22 -3.25
N PRO A 68 -20.15 -12.24 -3.61
CA PRO A 68 -19.61 -13.57 -3.89
C PRO A 68 -18.91 -13.58 -5.25
N VAL A 69 -17.68 -14.08 -5.28
CA VAL A 69 -16.92 -14.26 -6.52
C VAL A 69 -16.41 -15.69 -6.64
N THR A 70 -16.22 -16.16 -7.88
CA THR A 70 -15.62 -17.47 -8.15
C THR A 70 -14.17 -17.28 -8.56
N VAL A 71 -13.26 -17.89 -7.80
CA VAL A 71 -11.82 -17.83 -8.04
C VAL A 71 -11.31 -19.23 -8.39
N TYR A 72 -10.65 -19.31 -9.53
CA TYR A 72 -9.98 -20.50 -10.03
C TYR A 72 -8.49 -20.38 -9.74
N PHE A 73 -8.01 -21.18 -8.81
CA PHE A 73 -6.61 -21.35 -8.51
C PHE A 73 -6.05 -22.49 -9.34
N PHE A 74 -4.87 -22.33 -9.93
CA PHE A 74 -4.24 -23.42 -10.67
C PHE A 74 -2.73 -23.36 -10.59
N THR A 75 -2.13 -24.54 -10.61
CA THR A 75 -0.68 -24.73 -10.76
C THR A 75 -0.42 -25.42 -12.10
N PHE A 76 0.80 -25.86 -12.36
CA PHE A 76 1.08 -26.66 -13.55
C PHE A 76 0.42 -28.05 -13.53
N SER A 77 0.13 -28.59 -12.34
CA SER A 77 -0.35 -29.97 -12.17
C SER A 77 -1.76 -30.08 -11.62
N SER A 78 -2.33 -29.02 -11.07
CA SER A 78 -3.64 -29.08 -10.42
C SER A 78 -4.43 -27.79 -10.56
N SER A 79 -5.73 -27.87 -10.24
CA SER A 79 -6.59 -26.70 -10.14
C SER A 79 -7.61 -26.87 -9.02
N LEU A 80 -8.03 -25.75 -8.45
CA LEU A 80 -9.01 -25.67 -7.38
C LEU A 80 -9.92 -24.47 -7.63
N THR A 81 -11.23 -24.70 -7.60
CA THR A 81 -12.22 -23.63 -7.68
C THR A 81 -12.76 -23.34 -6.29
N ARG A 82 -12.76 -22.07 -5.87
CA ARG A 82 -13.40 -21.65 -4.62
C ARG A 82 -14.33 -20.47 -4.85
N ARG A 83 -15.42 -20.46 -4.09
CA ARG A 83 -16.26 -19.27 -3.94
C ARG A 83 -15.71 -18.45 -2.78
N VAL A 84 -15.32 -17.21 -3.05
CA VAL A 84 -14.81 -16.26 -2.04
C VAL A 84 -15.87 -15.20 -1.82
N LEU A 85 -16.15 -14.89 -0.55
CA LEU A 85 -17.10 -13.84 -0.20
C LEU A 85 -16.33 -12.57 0.15
N LEU A 86 -16.41 -11.56 -0.70
CA LEU A 86 -15.77 -10.27 -0.47
C LEU A 86 -16.70 -9.38 0.35
N GLN A 87 -16.17 -8.68 1.35
CA GLN A 87 -16.89 -7.73 2.19
C GLN A 87 -16.73 -6.32 1.63
N ARG A 88 -17.79 -5.52 1.68
CA ARG A 88 -17.74 -4.10 1.32
C ARG A 88 -16.86 -3.35 2.32
N VAL A 89 -15.82 -2.67 1.84
CA VAL A 89 -14.87 -1.91 2.67
C VAL A 89 -14.96 -0.40 2.51
N GLY A 90 -15.57 0.09 1.44
CA GLY A 90 -15.75 1.52 1.21
C GLY A 90 -16.61 1.83 0.00
N GLU A 91 -17.08 3.06 -0.07
CA GLU A 91 -17.87 3.60 -1.18
C GLU A 91 -17.39 5.02 -1.48
N THR A 92 -17.09 5.29 -2.75
CA THR A 92 -16.63 6.59 -3.24
C THR A 92 -17.36 6.93 -4.53
N GLY A 93 -18.34 7.83 -4.46
CA GLY A 93 -19.17 8.18 -5.62
C GLY A 93 -19.96 6.98 -6.13
N SER A 94 -19.78 6.61 -7.40
CA SER A 94 -20.43 5.44 -8.01
C SER A 94 -19.66 4.12 -7.81
N TYR A 95 -18.55 4.15 -7.08
CA TYR A 95 -17.65 3.02 -6.92
C TYR A 95 -17.77 2.42 -5.53
N VAL A 96 -17.84 1.10 -5.47
CA VAL A 96 -17.89 0.34 -4.22
C VAL A 96 -16.73 -0.64 -4.18
N ALA A 97 -15.91 -0.54 -3.13
CA ALA A 97 -14.74 -1.38 -2.94
C ALA A 97 -15.10 -2.60 -2.09
N TYR A 98 -14.66 -3.78 -2.54
CA TYR A 98 -14.82 -5.05 -1.84
C TYR A 98 -13.47 -5.72 -1.61
N PHE A 99 -13.32 -6.35 -0.44
CA PHE A 99 -12.11 -7.07 -0.04
C PHE A 99 -12.46 -8.42 0.57
N GLY A 100 -11.65 -9.43 0.28
CA GLY A 100 -11.72 -10.71 0.96
C GLY A 100 -10.42 -11.49 0.85
N GLN A 101 -10.35 -12.58 1.59
CA GLN A 101 -9.19 -13.46 1.61
C GLN A 101 -9.61 -14.92 1.62
N THR A 102 -8.77 -15.78 1.09
CA THR A 102 -8.92 -17.24 1.21
C THR A 102 -7.59 -17.88 1.55
N LEU A 103 -7.66 -18.93 2.37
CA LEU A 103 -6.51 -19.78 2.67
C LEU A 103 -6.42 -20.90 1.66
N LEU A 104 -5.21 -21.11 1.13
CA LEU A 104 -4.88 -22.23 0.25
C LEU A 104 -3.85 -23.12 0.94
N ALA A 105 -4.24 -24.35 1.24
CA ALA A 105 -3.29 -25.34 1.74
C ALA A 105 -2.41 -25.81 0.58
N ARG A 106 -1.09 -25.81 0.76
CA ARG A 106 -0.14 -26.20 -0.30
C ARG A 106 -0.41 -27.60 -0.85
N ARG A 107 -0.85 -28.51 0.03
CA ARG A 107 -1.20 -29.90 -0.31
C ARG A 107 -2.38 -30.02 -1.26
N GLU A 108 -3.29 -29.05 -1.28
CA GLU A 108 -4.49 -29.10 -2.15
C GLU A 108 -4.15 -28.81 -3.61
N LEU A 109 -3.16 -27.95 -3.84
CA LEU A 109 -2.78 -27.46 -5.18
C LEU A 109 -1.42 -27.98 -5.64
N GLN A 110 -0.77 -28.85 -4.85
CA GLN A 110 0.62 -29.26 -5.06
C GLN A 110 1.51 -28.06 -5.38
N ILE A 111 1.37 -26.98 -4.58
CA ILE A 111 1.91 -25.67 -4.93
C ILE A 111 3.44 -25.73 -4.93
N GLY A 112 4.03 -25.55 -6.11
CA GLY A 112 5.45 -25.33 -6.32
C GLY A 112 5.78 -23.84 -6.39
N SER A 113 6.63 -23.45 -7.34
CA SER A 113 7.01 -22.05 -7.56
C SER A 113 5.96 -21.23 -8.32
N TYR A 114 4.85 -21.83 -8.78
CA TYR A 114 3.87 -21.17 -9.64
C TYR A 114 2.44 -21.27 -9.09
N LEU A 115 1.72 -20.14 -9.13
CA LEU A 115 0.29 -20.06 -8.87
C LEU A 115 -0.37 -19.13 -9.89
N GLY A 116 -1.37 -19.62 -10.60
CA GLY A 116 -2.33 -18.82 -11.35
C GLY A 116 -3.58 -18.58 -10.51
N VAL A 117 -4.04 -17.33 -10.49
CA VAL A 117 -5.31 -16.93 -9.88
C VAL A 117 -6.16 -16.34 -10.99
N LYS A 118 -7.28 -16.99 -11.30
CA LYS A 118 -8.23 -16.51 -12.29
C LYS A 118 -9.54 -16.14 -11.62
N LEU A 119 -9.97 -14.91 -11.78
CA LEU A 119 -11.28 -14.44 -11.35
C LEU A 119 -12.28 -14.64 -12.49
N SER A 120 -13.40 -15.30 -12.19
CA SER A 120 -14.55 -15.35 -13.07
C SER A 120 -15.75 -14.76 -12.36
N ILE A 121 -16.47 -13.94 -13.12
CA ILE A 121 -17.58 -13.16 -12.61
C ILE A 121 -18.83 -13.70 -13.25
N ASN A 122 -19.86 -13.87 -12.44
CA ASN A 122 -21.18 -14.28 -12.88
C ASN A 122 -22.17 -13.22 -12.39
N ALA A 123 -21.91 -11.97 -12.79
CA ALA A 123 -22.70 -10.79 -12.43
C ALA A 123 -23.06 -10.07 -13.74
N SER A 124 -24.28 -10.31 -14.21
CA SER A 124 -24.76 -9.79 -15.49
C SER A 124 -25.10 -8.31 -15.47
N GLU A 125 -25.21 -7.69 -14.29
CA GLU A 125 -25.69 -6.31 -14.14
C GLU A 125 -24.68 -5.37 -13.47
N VAL A 126 -23.55 -5.88 -12.98
CA VAL A 126 -22.55 -5.11 -12.23
C VAL A 126 -21.19 -5.29 -12.87
N GLU A 127 -20.56 -4.17 -13.19
CA GLU A 127 -19.18 -4.19 -13.68
C GLU A 127 -18.22 -4.29 -12.52
N ILE A 128 -17.21 -5.15 -12.66
CA ILE A 128 -16.19 -5.37 -11.65
C ILE A 128 -14.86 -4.87 -12.19
N GLY A 129 -14.32 -3.84 -11.52
CA GLY A 129 -12.99 -3.31 -11.77
C GLY A 129 -11.94 -4.18 -11.09
N VAL A 130 -10.93 -4.59 -11.85
CA VAL A 130 -9.74 -5.29 -11.36
C VAL A 130 -8.47 -4.53 -11.74
N HIS A 131 -7.41 -4.71 -10.97
CA HIS A 131 -6.11 -4.06 -11.16
C HIS A 131 -4.98 -5.09 -11.04
N PRO A 132 -3.77 -4.87 -11.59
CA PRO A 132 -2.60 -5.72 -11.31
C PRO A 132 -2.37 -5.99 -9.82
N SER A 133 -2.68 -5.04 -8.94
CA SER A 133 -2.57 -5.16 -7.48
C SER A 133 -3.83 -5.68 -6.76
N SER A 134 -4.88 -6.08 -7.51
CA SER A 134 -6.11 -6.65 -6.92
C SER A 134 -5.89 -7.97 -6.21
N VAL A 135 -4.84 -8.71 -6.54
CA VAL A 135 -4.52 -10.00 -5.90
C VAL A 135 -3.13 -9.94 -5.29
N SER A 136 -3.05 -10.32 -4.02
CA SER A 136 -1.78 -10.51 -3.30
C SER A 136 -1.68 -11.94 -2.77
N VAL A 137 -0.48 -12.51 -2.75
CA VAL A 137 -0.23 -13.83 -2.17
C VAL A 137 0.80 -13.69 -1.04
N LYS A 138 0.40 -14.13 0.16
CA LYS A 138 1.22 -14.04 1.38
C LYS A 138 1.49 -15.43 1.94
N GLY A 139 2.75 -15.70 2.29
CA GLY A 139 3.15 -16.94 2.98
C GLY A 139 2.87 -16.90 4.49
N GLU A 140 2.85 -18.07 5.14
CA GLU A 140 2.47 -18.29 6.57
C GLU A 140 3.13 -17.35 7.58
N ARG A 141 4.34 -16.85 7.31
CA ARG A 141 5.07 -15.96 8.22
C ARG A 141 4.68 -14.49 8.15
N SER A 142 3.86 -14.10 7.16
CA SER A 142 3.46 -12.70 6.94
C SER A 142 2.14 -12.33 7.64
N PHE A 143 1.62 -13.21 8.50
CA PHE A 143 0.25 -13.17 9.01
C PHE A 143 0.02 -12.31 10.26
N ILE A 144 1.04 -11.61 10.77
CA ILE A 144 0.88 -10.83 12.00
C ILE A 144 0.75 -9.36 11.62
N SER A 145 -0.47 -8.89 11.36
CA SER A 145 -0.95 -7.53 11.67
C SER A 145 -2.41 -7.32 11.28
N ALA A 146 -3.33 -7.62 12.20
CA ALA A 146 -4.52 -6.81 12.44
C ALA A 146 -4.99 -7.06 13.88
N PRO A 147 -5.41 -6.02 14.64
CA PRO A 147 -5.88 -6.18 16.00
C PRO A 147 -7.22 -6.90 15.98
N ALA A 148 -7.28 -8.06 16.66
CA ALA A 148 -8.54 -8.61 17.11
C ALA A 148 -9.16 -7.62 18.11
N ILE A 149 -10.15 -6.85 17.67
CA ILE A 149 -11.04 -6.14 18.57
C ILE A 149 -11.96 -7.20 19.19
N GLY A 150 -11.81 -7.38 20.51
CA GLY A 150 -12.53 -8.19 21.52
C GLY A 150 -13.68 -9.11 21.10
N THR A 151 -13.82 -10.31 21.69
CA THR A 151 -13.95 -10.48 23.15
C THR A 151 -13.33 -11.79 23.69
N ASP A 152 -12.69 -11.65 24.86
CA ASP A 152 -12.55 -12.60 25.97
C ASP A 152 -11.79 -13.93 25.77
N ALA A 153 -10.46 -13.89 25.95
CA ALA A 153 -9.75 -14.61 27.03
C ALA A 153 -8.21 -14.55 26.86
N GLY A 154 -7.53 -13.94 27.85
CA GLY A 154 -6.15 -14.29 28.28
C GLY A 154 -4.96 -13.68 27.51
N GLY A 155 -4.35 -12.60 28.05
CA GLY A 155 -3.02 -12.11 27.64
C GLY A 155 -1.86 -12.95 28.21
N PRO A 156 -0.65 -12.40 28.45
CA PRO A 156 0.09 -11.34 27.74
C PRO A 156 1.46 -11.85 27.23
N TRP A 157 2.03 -11.30 26.14
CA TRP A 157 3.45 -11.52 25.83
C TRP A 157 4.13 -10.24 25.31
N VAL A 158 5.09 -9.75 26.11
CA VAL A 158 6.06 -8.67 25.86
C VAL A 158 7.44 -9.34 25.70
N PRO A 159 8.41 -8.75 24.96
CA PRO A 159 9.20 -9.44 23.94
C PRO A 159 10.59 -9.88 24.40
N SER A 160 11.19 -10.81 23.65
CA SER A 160 12.61 -11.15 23.75
C SER A 160 13.41 -10.45 22.64
N ILE A 161 14.21 -9.47 23.04
CA ILE A 161 15.27 -8.85 22.23
C ILE A 161 16.48 -9.79 22.26
N THR A 162 17.13 -10.01 21.12
CA THR A 162 18.50 -10.53 21.09
C THR A 162 19.28 -9.77 20.02
N GLU A 163 20.24 -8.97 20.47
CA GLU A 163 21.20 -8.23 19.64
C GLU A 163 22.13 -9.18 18.87
N PRO A 164 22.66 -8.72 17.73
CA PRO A 164 24.10 -8.87 17.56
C PRO A 164 24.82 -7.59 17.14
N VAL A 165 26.11 -7.63 17.47
CA VAL A 165 27.14 -6.60 17.52
C VAL A 165 27.38 -5.87 16.19
N VAL A 166 27.62 -4.56 16.35
CA VAL A 166 27.75 -3.47 15.39
C VAL A 166 29.09 -3.45 14.64
N GLN A 167 29.06 -3.31 13.31
CA GLN A 167 30.09 -2.57 12.56
C GLN A 167 29.63 -1.11 12.46
N ARG A 168 30.37 -0.19 13.10
CA ARG A 168 30.10 1.26 13.09
C ARG A 168 30.42 1.82 11.70
N ILE A 169 29.41 1.90 10.85
CA ILE A 169 29.22 3.10 10.03
C ILE A 169 28.47 4.06 10.94
N GLN A 170 28.95 5.30 11.05
CA GLN A 170 28.33 6.35 11.85
C GLN A 170 27.03 6.77 11.15
N SER A 171 26.00 5.92 11.17
CA SER A 171 24.67 6.24 10.69
C SER A 171 24.07 7.23 11.67
N SER A 172 23.71 8.41 11.18
CA SER A 172 22.83 9.31 11.91
C SER A 172 21.60 8.52 12.39
N PRO A 173 21.13 8.74 13.62
CA PRO A 173 19.90 8.12 14.09
C PRO A 173 18.80 8.37 13.07
N THR A 174 18.22 7.28 12.57
CA THR A 174 17.13 7.33 11.58
C THR A 174 15.82 7.21 12.36
N TRP A 175 14.98 8.24 12.26
CA TRP A 175 13.71 8.30 12.98
C TRP A 175 12.53 7.99 12.06
N THR A 176 11.45 7.44 12.59
CA THR A 176 10.15 7.43 11.90
C THR A 176 9.30 8.58 12.44
N PHE A 177 8.39 9.12 11.63
CA PHE A 177 7.42 10.12 12.08
C PHE A 177 6.03 9.49 12.25
N ARG A 178 5.15 10.19 12.98
CA ARG A 178 3.76 9.77 13.19
C ARG A 178 2.96 10.02 11.91
N GLU A 179 2.24 9.01 11.46
CA GLU A 179 1.24 9.12 10.38
C GLU A 179 0.19 10.20 10.67
N CYS A 180 -0.19 10.96 9.65
CA CYS A 180 -1.18 12.03 9.78
C CYS A 180 -2.20 12.01 8.63
N SER A 181 -3.46 12.31 8.95
CA SER A 181 -4.56 12.23 7.96
C SER A 181 -4.65 13.46 7.05
N GLY A 182 -3.76 14.44 7.21
CA GLY A 182 -3.75 15.66 6.44
C GLY A 182 -2.91 16.77 7.05
N LYS A 183 -2.84 17.90 6.33
CA LYS A 183 -2.01 19.06 6.67
C LYS A 183 -2.15 19.56 8.10
N ASP A 184 -3.38 19.62 8.63
CA ASP A 184 -3.65 20.22 9.95
C ASP A 184 -3.17 19.34 11.12
N ASP A 185 -3.00 18.02 10.90
CA ASP A 185 -2.46 17.05 11.87
C ASP A 185 -0.96 16.73 11.63
N ALA A 186 -0.29 17.47 10.75
CA ALA A 186 1.12 17.24 10.43
C ALA A 186 2.00 17.28 11.70
N PRO A 187 2.85 16.27 11.96
CA PRO A 187 3.73 16.28 13.11
C PRO A 187 4.85 17.32 12.96
N TYR A 188 5.26 17.91 14.09
CA TYR A 188 6.46 18.74 14.13
C TYR A 188 7.71 17.87 14.04
N VAL A 189 8.60 18.20 13.12
CA VAL A 189 9.89 17.53 12.96
C VAL A 189 11.04 18.50 13.19
N SER A 190 12.14 17.98 13.73
CA SER A 190 13.41 18.70 13.88
C SER A 190 14.31 18.43 12.68
N PRO A 191 15.43 19.17 12.53
CA PRO A 191 16.48 18.77 11.59
C PRO A 191 16.95 17.34 11.87
N GLY A 192 17.13 16.54 10.82
CA GLY A 192 17.43 15.12 10.93
C GLY A 192 17.03 14.32 9.70
N THR A 193 17.33 13.02 9.75
CA THR A 193 16.95 12.06 8.71
C THR A 193 15.81 11.18 9.22
N TYR A 194 14.75 11.09 8.42
CA TYR A 194 13.55 10.34 8.73
C TYR A 194 13.20 9.32 7.65
N LEU A 195 12.51 8.25 8.04
CA LEU A 195 11.87 7.30 7.14
C LEU A 195 10.36 7.52 7.17
N GLY A 196 9.76 7.38 6.00
CA GLY A 196 8.30 7.36 5.81
C GLY A 196 7.91 6.24 4.86
N GLU A 197 6.63 5.89 4.86
CA GLU A 197 6.02 4.93 3.95
C GLU A 197 4.91 5.62 3.19
N LEU A 198 4.85 5.45 1.87
CA LEU A 198 3.87 6.14 1.04
C LEU A 198 3.40 5.22 -0.07
N GLY A 199 2.17 5.40 -0.51
CA GLY A 199 1.51 4.62 -1.54
C GLY A 199 0.38 3.77 -0.97
N TRP A 200 0.03 2.73 -1.69
CA TRP A 200 -1.07 1.85 -1.34
C TRP A 200 -0.52 0.49 -0.90
N PRO A 201 -0.72 0.08 0.38
CA PRO A 201 -0.34 -1.24 0.88
C PRO A 201 -1.02 -2.39 0.13
N GLY A 202 -2.01 -2.04 -0.67
CA GLY A 202 -2.92 -2.94 -1.31
C GLY A 202 -4.26 -2.92 -0.61
N PRO A 203 -5.15 -3.80 -1.05
CA PRO A 203 -6.54 -3.68 -0.69
C PRO A 203 -6.85 -3.94 0.79
N GLY A 204 -7.94 -3.32 1.28
CA GLY A 204 -8.29 -3.33 2.71
C GLY A 204 -7.59 -2.24 3.53
N HIS A 205 -6.60 -1.56 2.95
CA HIS A 205 -5.96 -0.40 3.52
C HIS A 205 -6.33 0.88 2.74
N PRO A 206 -6.45 2.03 3.43
CA PRO A 206 -6.63 3.30 2.74
C PRO A 206 -5.43 3.59 1.83
N VAL A 207 -5.68 4.29 0.72
CA VAL A 207 -4.60 4.80 -0.12
C VAL A 207 -3.91 5.92 0.65
N ASP A 208 -2.63 5.76 0.90
CA ASP A 208 -1.81 6.81 1.46
C ASP A 208 -1.02 7.49 0.34
N ALA A 209 -1.64 8.48 -0.29
CA ALA A 209 -1.02 9.18 -1.40
C ALA A 209 -0.18 10.39 -0.95
N GLN A 210 -0.23 10.76 0.34
CA GLN A 210 0.32 12.03 0.81
C GLN A 210 0.76 11.99 2.26
N ASP A 211 2.03 12.30 2.48
CA ASP A 211 2.58 12.61 3.79
C ASP A 211 2.70 14.11 4.01
N TRP A 212 2.29 14.55 5.21
CA TRP A 212 2.40 15.94 5.64
C TRP A 212 3.33 16.06 6.85
N LEU A 213 4.25 17.01 6.79
CA LEU A 213 5.21 17.30 7.87
C LEU A 213 5.28 18.82 8.08
N ARG A 214 5.64 19.25 9.30
CA ARG A 214 5.82 20.69 9.59
C ARG A 214 7.07 20.99 10.41
N VAL A 215 7.66 22.15 10.12
CA VAL A 215 8.83 22.71 10.82
C VAL A 215 8.56 24.16 11.21
N ASN A 216 9.15 24.60 12.32
CA ASN A 216 9.13 26.01 12.69
C ASN A 216 10.40 26.70 12.19
N LEU A 217 10.24 27.77 11.41
CA LEU A 217 11.35 28.58 10.90
C LEU A 217 11.22 30.02 11.40
N LYS A 218 12.36 30.66 11.63
CA LYS A 218 12.50 32.10 11.83
C LYS A 218 12.79 32.77 10.49
N SER A 219 12.32 34.00 10.33
CA SER A 219 12.68 34.85 9.19
C SER A 219 14.20 34.88 8.97
N GLY A 220 14.61 34.67 7.72
CA GLY A 220 16.02 34.58 7.30
C GLY A 220 16.59 33.16 7.25
N GLN A 221 16.02 32.20 8.00
CA GLN A 221 16.50 30.81 7.97
C GLN A 221 16.26 30.15 6.62
N THR A 222 17.15 29.26 6.21
CA THR A 222 17.00 28.43 5.02
C THR A 222 16.65 27.00 5.41
N LEU A 223 15.53 26.50 4.89
CA LEU A 223 15.14 25.11 4.95
C LEU A 223 15.66 24.39 3.71
N GLU A 224 16.37 23.29 3.92
CA GLU A 224 16.77 22.34 2.89
C GLU A 224 16.10 21.01 3.19
N VAL A 225 15.33 20.50 2.22
CA VAL A 225 14.67 19.20 2.28
C VAL A 225 15.21 18.34 1.14
N ARG A 226 15.74 17.17 1.47
CA ARG A 226 16.19 16.18 0.49
C ARG A 226 15.41 14.89 0.68
N ILE A 227 14.88 14.34 -0.39
CA ILE A 227 14.13 13.08 -0.37
C ILE A 227 14.82 12.06 -1.26
N SER A 228 14.91 10.82 -0.80
CA SER A 228 15.37 9.68 -1.58
C SER A 228 14.23 8.67 -1.66
N SER A 229 13.68 8.49 -2.87
CA SER A 229 12.53 7.63 -3.14
C SER A 229 12.80 6.69 -4.33
N PRO A 230 12.39 5.41 -4.26
CA PRO A 230 12.44 4.49 -5.40
C PRO A 230 11.39 4.84 -6.47
N ASN A 231 10.32 5.54 -6.11
CA ASN A 231 9.22 5.92 -7.01
C ASN A 231 9.18 7.43 -7.26
N PRO A 232 8.58 7.88 -8.38
CA PRO A 232 8.33 9.30 -8.62
C PRO A 232 7.46 9.91 -7.50
N VAL A 233 7.95 10.98 -6.89
CA VAL A 233 7.27 11.74 -5.83
C VAL A 233 7.23 13.23 -6.20
N LEU A 234 6.21 13.93 -5.72
CA LEU A 234 6.10 15.38 -5.72
C LEU A 234 6.32 15.89 -4.29
N LEU A 235 7.36 16.70 -4.11
CA LEU A 235 7.66 17.43 -2.87
C LEU A 235 7.23 18.90 -3.03
N ARG A 236 6.40 19.39 -2.10
CA ARG A 236 5.95 20.79 -2.03
C ARG A 236 6.26 21.38 -0.67
N VAL A 237 6.61 22.67 -0.61
CA VAL A 237 6.75 23.43 0.65
C VAL A 237 5.78 24.61 0.62
N MET A 238 5.07 24.81 1.72
CA MET A 238 4.16 25.93 1.94
C MET A 238 4.61 26.80 3.11
N ASP A 239 4.39 28.10 2.96
CA ASP A 239 4.62 29.09 4.00
C ASP A 239 3.54 29.04 5.12
N PRO A 240 3.70 29.82 6.20
CA PRO A 240 2.72 29.87 7.29
C PRO A 240 1.34 30.38 6.89
N LEU A 241 1.23 31.07 5.75
CA LEU A 241 -0.05 31.52 5.18
C LEU A 241 -0.66 30.46 4.26
N GLY A 242 -0.01 29.30 4.12
CA GLY A 242 -0.47 28.18 3.28
C GLY A 242 -0.17 28.35 1.79
N ARG A 243 0.66 29.33 1.39
CA ARG A 243 1.05 29.53 -0.01
C ARG A 243 2.21 28.61 -0.36
N GLU A 244 2.16 27.95 -1.51
CA GLU A 244 3.28 27.16 -2.03
C GLU A 244 4.45 28.08 -2.40
N ILE A 245 5.63 27.78 -1.85
CA ILE A 245 6.87 28.56 -2.08
C ILE A 245 7.97 27.74 -2.76
N GLY A 246 7.74 26.45 -2.97
CA GLY A 246 8.69 25.57 -3.65
C GLY A 246 8.06 24.22 -3.99
N ARG A 247 8.46 23.67 -5.13
CA ARG A 247 8.03 22.34 -5.59
C ARG A 247 9.11 21.66 -6.42
N VAL A 248 9.21 20.33 -6.31
CA VAL A 248 10.06 19.48 -7.16
C VAL A 248 9.39 18.13 -7.35
N GLU A 249 9.46 17.57 -8.55
CA GLU A 249 8.89 16.26 -8.89
C GLU A 249 9.95 15.42 -9.60
N GLY A 250 10.03 14.13 -9.26
CA GLY A 250 10.95 13.19 -9.89
C GLY A 250 11.12 11.91 -9.07
N ALA A 251 12.05 11.05 -9.48
CA ALA A 251 12.40 9.81 -8.77
C ALA A 251 13.87 9.84 -8.33
N GLY A 252 14.25 8.97 -7.40
CA GLY A 252 15.60 8.93 -6.83
C GLY A 252 15.81 10.03 -5.79
N GLN A 253 16.91 10.78 -5.90
CA GLN A 253 17.24 11.87 -4.99
C GLN A 253 16.70 13.21 -5.51
N LEU A 254 15.80 13.83 -4.76
CA LEU A 254 15.31 15.18 -5.02
C LEU A 254 15.71 16.10 -3.86
N GLY A 255 15.86 17.39 -4.17
CA GLY A 255 16.18 18.41 -3.17
C GLY A 255 15.42 19.70 -3.44
N LEU A 256 14.99 20.35 -2.36
CA LEU A 256 14.34 21.65 -2.39
C LEU A 256 14.95 22.53 -1.30
N MET A 257 15.29 23.77 -1.66
CA MET A 257 15.79 24.78 -0.73
C MET A 257 14.87 26.00 -0.75
N CYS A 258 14.44 26.45 0.44
CA CYS A 258 13.55 27.59 0.59
C CYS A 258 14.03 28.49 1.72
N GLN A 259 14.10 29.80 1.48
CA GLN A 259 14.38 30.78 2.52
C GLN A 259 13.09 31.27 3.17
N ALA A 260 13.02 31.25 4.49
CA ALA A 260 11.89 31.72 5.26
C ALA A 260 11.83 33.25 5.25
N THR A 261 10.81 33.82 4.61
CA THR A 261 10.54 35.27 4.60
C THR A 261 9.74 35.73 5.82
N THR A 262 9.08 34.80 6.50
CA THR A 262 8.23 35.06 7.67
C THR A 262 8.50 34.03 8.75
N THR A 263 8.50 34.43 10.01
CA THR A 263 8.58 33.46 11.12
C THR A 263 7.26 32.71 11.25
N GLY A 264 7.30 31.39 11.36
CA GLY A 264 6.10 30.57 11.56
C GLY A 264 6.28 29.09 11.23
N SER A 265 5.15 28.38 11.12
CA SER A 265 5.11 26.96 10.77
C SER A 265 5.06 26.77 9.26
N TYR A 266 6.11 26.19 8.71
CA TYR A 266 6.17 25.79 7.31
C TYR A 266 5.73 24.33 7.22
N HIS A 267 4.95 24.01 6.19
CA HIS A 267 4.47 22.66 5.93
C HIS A 267 5.11 22.14 4.66
N PHE A 268 5.39 20.86 4.58
CA PHE A 268 5.75 20.23 3.33
C PHE A 268 4.96 18.96 3.14
N CYS A 269 4.64 18.71 1.87
CA CYS A 269 3.86 17.58 1.41
C CYS A 269 4.74 16.75 0.49
N ILE A 270 4.80 15.45 0.79
CA ILE A 270 5.37 14.45 -0.10
C ILE A 270 4.16 13.70 -0.64
N SER A 271 4.05 13.58 -1.96
CA SER A 271 2.89 12.96 -2.57
C SER A 271 3.28 12.09 -3.75
N VAL A 272 2.48 11.06 -4.00
CA VAL A 272 2.61 10.19 -5.18
C VAL A 272 1.31 10.12 -5.95
N ARG A 273 1.39 9.55 -7.15
CA ARG A 273 0.19 9.22 -7.92
C ARG A 273 -0.63 8.18 -7.17
N GLU A 274 -1.95 8.37 -7.14
CA GLU A 274 -2.87 7.37 -6.60
C GLU A 274 -2.62 6.01 -7.23
N GLY A 275 -2.66 4.95 -6.42
CA GLY A 275 -2.42 3.57 -6.87
C GLY A 275 -0.94 3.16 -6.93
N THR A 276 0.02 4.05 -6.62
CA THR A 276 1.43 3.67 -6.45
C THR A 276 1.54 2.59 -5.36
N PRO A 277 2.21 1.44 -5.59
CA PRO A 277 2.43 0.43 -4.55
C PRO A 277 3.16 1.02 -3.34
N LEU A 278 2.84 0.57 -2.13
CA LEU A 278 3.52 1.02 -0.91
C LEU A 278 5.05 0.89 -1.03
N PHE A 279 5.76 1.95 -0.68
CA PHE A 279 7.21 1.99 -0.65
C PHE A 279 7.72 2.84 0.50
N THR A 280 8.93 2.54 0.97
CA THR A 280 9.64 3.35 1.96
C THR A 280 10.49 4.40 1.27
N TYR A 281 10.52 5.60 1.81
CA TYR A 281 11.43 6.68 1.40
C TYR A 281 12.22 7.21 2.59
N SER A 282 13.32 7.92 2.33
CA SER A 282 14.03 8.69 3.35
C SER A 282 13.98 10.18 3.05
N ILE A 283 13.86 10.99 4.09
CA ILE A 283 13.85 12.46 4.01
C ILE A 283 14.88 13.03 4.97
N ASP A 284 15.75 13.90 4.47
CA ASP A 284 16.70 14.66 5.25
C ASP A 284 16.26 16.13 5.33
N ILE A 285 16.20 16.65 6.55
CA ILE A 285 15.75 18.00 6.86
C ILE A 285 16.90 18.74 7.50
N THR A 286 17.32 19.84 6.86
CA THR A 286 18.38 20.71 7.37
C THR A 286 17.85 22.15 7.48
N ILE A 287 18.15 22.82 8.59
CA ILE A 287 17.82 24.24 8.80
C ILE A 287 19.12 25.02 9.02
N ARG A 288 19.36 26.04 8.19
CA ARG A 288 20.54 26.92 8.26
C ARG A 288 20.12 28.36 8.60
N ARG A 289 21.06 29.14 9.14
CA ARG A 289 20.91 30.58 9.35
C ARG A 289 21.48 31.35 8.17
#